data_AF-A0A0F6TA92-F1
#
_entry.id   AF-A0A0F6TA92-F1
#
_cell.length_a   1.000
_cell.length_b   1.000
_cell.length_c   1.000
_cell.angle_alpha   90.00
_cell.angle_beta   90.00
_cell.angle_gamma   90.00
#
_symmetry.space_group_name_H-M   'P 1'
#
loop_
_entity.id
_entity.type
_entity.pdbx_description
1 polymer ?
#
loop_
_entity_poly.entity_id
_entity_poly.type
_entity_poly.pdbx_seq_one_letter_code
_entity_poly.pdbx_strand_id
1 'polypeptide(L)'
;MAIDVDCTLHLSRAVIGPRRSPIREPEQVEELAKHIVASGHHLVGMMAYEGHVASVPDGEVGPVGIVKRWLRTKSMEDLAPRRKACIEAAQKYADLEFINGAEPARLPRAWMKAR
;
A
#
# COMPACT_ATOMS: atom_id res chain seq x y z
N MET A 1 -4.49 -14.04 -7.44
CA MET A 1 -5.06 -13.29 -6.29
C MET A 1 -4.14 -12.14 -5.94
N ALA A 2 -4.66 -11.08 -5.32
CA ALA A 2 -3.86 -9.99 -4.79
C ALA A 2 -4.30 -9.63 -3.37
N ILE A 3 -3.34 -9.29 -2.51
CA ILE A 3 -3.61 -8.84 -1.14
C ILE A 3 -3.79 -7.32 -1.14
N ASP A 4 -4.89 -6.84 -0.59
CA ASP A 4 -5.11 -5.41 -0.35
C ASP A 4 -4.63 -5.06 1.06
N VAL A 5 -3.82 -4.02 1.20
CA VAL A 5 -3.33 -3.55 2.51
C VAL A 5 -4.00 -2.24 2.92
N ASP A 6 -4.17 -2.07 4.23
CA ASP A 6 -4.73 -0.87 4.83
C ASP A 6 -3.80 0.32 4.66
N CYS A 7 -4.36 1.37 4.08
CA CYS A 7 -3.66 2.63 3.84
C CYS A 7 -4.15 3.76 4.75
N THR A 8 -4.85 3.46 5.84
CA THR A 8 -5.34 4.52 6.72
C THR A 8 -4.17 5.17 7.47
N LEU A 9 -4.13 6.50 7.46
CA LEU A 9 -3.21 7.27 8.27
C LEU A 9 -3.76 7.36 9.69
N HIS A 10 -2.97 6.87 10.66
CA HIS A 10 -3.32 6.95 12.07
C HIS A 10 -2.59 8.12 12.73
N LEU A 11 -3.38 9.08 13.20
CA LEU A 11 -2.94 10.21 14.01
C LEU A 11 -3.40 9.97 15.45
N SER A 12 -2.79 10.68 16.41
CA SER A 12 -3.09 10.52 17.85
C SER A 12 -4.57 10.68 18.24
N ARG A 13 -5.38 11.36 17.41
CA ARG A 13 -6.81 11.60 17.64
C ARG A 13 -7.69 11.34 16.41
N ALA A 14 -7.15 10.85 15.31
CA ALA A 14 -7.89 10.68 14.07
C ALA A 14 -7.35 9.54 13.22
N VAL A 15 -8.24 8.88 12.49
CA VAL A 15 -7.89 7.93 11.43
C VAL A 15 -8.40 8.50 10.12
N ILE A 16 -7.51 8.71 9.16
CA ILE A 16 -7.82 9.33 7.88
C ILE A 16 -7.62 8.29 6.77
N GLY A 17 -8.60 8.19 5.88
CA GLY A 17 -8.53 7.31 4.72
C GLY A 17 -9.58 6.19 4.73
N PRO A 18 -9.69 5.47 3.61
CA PRO A 18 -10.66 4.41 3.44
C PRO A 18 -10.25 3.16 4.23
N ARG A 19 -11.12 2.68 5.12
CA ARG A 19 -10.96 1.41 5.86
C ARG A 19 -11.32 0.21 4.96
N ARG A 20 -10.59 0.05 3.86
CA ARG A 20 -10.89 -0.96 2.83
C ARG A 20 -10.39 -2.34 3.18
N SER A 21 -9.27 -2.42 3.90
CA SER A 21 -8.63 -3.69 4.26
C SER A 21 -8.39 -3.76 5.77
N PRO A 22 -8.58 -4.93 6.39
CA PRO A 22 -8.14 -5.18 7.76
C PRO A 22 -6.65 -5.53 7.86
N ILE A 23 -5.96 -5.74 6.72
CA ILE A 23 -4.56 -6.18 6.65
C ILE A 23 -3.65 -4.96 6.72
N ARG A 24 -3.05 -4.70 7.88
CA ARG A 24 -2.24 -3.51 8.13
C ARG A 24 -0.75 -3.84 8.24
N GLU A 25 -0.43 -4.90 8.95
CA GLU A 25 0.92 -5.23 9.38
C GLU A 25 1.54 -6.36 8.53
N PRO A 26 2.87 -6.40 8.40
CA PRO A 26 3.57 -7.41 7.61
C PRO A 26 3.25 -8.85 8.04
N GLU A 27 3.05 -9.09 9.34
CA GLU A 27 2.74 -10.41 9.88
C GLU A 27 1.38 -10.92 9.37
N GLN A 28 0.40 -10.02 9.23
CA GLN A 28 -0.92 -10.35 8.68
C GLN A 28 -0.84 -10.67 7.18
N VAL A 29 0.05 -9.98 6.45
CA VAL A 29 0.31 -10.28 5.04
C VAL A 29 0.97 -11.65 4.89
N GLU A 30 1.96 -11.95 5.73
CA GLU A 30 2.65 -13.24 5.74
C GLU A 30 1.67 -14.39 6.04
N GLU A 31 0.81 -14.25 7.05
CA GLU A 31 -0.21 -15.24 7.38
C GLU A 31 -1.18 -15.48 6.21
N LEU A 32 -1.68 -14.41 5.60
CA LEU A 32 -2.60 -14.50 4.46
C LEU A 32 -1.92 -15.08 3.22
N ALA A 33 -0.70 -14.66 2.90
CA ALA A 33 0.06 -15.16 1.76
C ALA A 33 0.32 -16.67 1.88
N LYS A 34 0.72 -17.10 3.09
CA LYS A 34 0.89 -18.52 3.40
C LYS A 34 -0.40 -19.31 3.21
N HIS A 35 -1.54 -18.77 3.67
CA HIS A 35 -2.84 -19.41 3.51
C HIS A 35 -3.27 -19.52 2.03
N ILE A 36 -3.07 -18.47 1.24
CA ILE A 36 -3.37 -18.45 -0.20
C ILE A 36 -2.60 -19.57 -0.93
N VAL A 37 -1.28 -19.66 -0.68
CA VAL A 37 -0.42 -20.67 -1.33
C VAL A 37 -0.79 -22.08 -0.86
N ALA A 38 -1.02 -22.29 0.44
CA ALA A 38 -1.44 -23.57 0.99
C ALA A 38 -2.78 -24.06 0.43
N SER A 39 -3.65 -23.13 0.02
CA SER A 39 -4.94 -23.42 -0.62
C SER A 39 -4.82 -23.70 -2.14
N GLY A 40 -3.61 -23.72 -2.70
CA GLY A 40 -3.37 -23.95 -4.13
C GLY A 40 -3.65 -22.72 -5.01
N HIS A 41 -3.84 -21.55 -4.43
CA HIS A 41 -4.05 -20.31 -5.18
C HIS A 41 -2.73 -19.58 -5.43
N HIS A 42 -2.70 -18.84 -6.53
CA HIS A 42 -1.54 -18.04 -6.92
C HIS A 42 -1.71 -16.61 -6.42
N LEU A 43 -0.84 -16.18 -5.51
CA LEU A 43 -0.67 -14.77 -5.16
C LEU A 43 0.21 -14.11 -6.23
N VAL A 44 -0.33 -13.11 -6.93
CA VAL A 44 0.36 -12.46 -8.07
C VAL A 44 0.56 -10.97 -7.87
N GLY A 45 0.03 -10.38 -6.81
CA GLY A 45 0.22 -8.97 -6.59
C GLY A 45 -0.27 -8.46 -5.25
N MET A 46 -0.03 -7.17 -5.05
CA MET A 46 -0.50 -6.42 -3.89
C MET A 46 -1.15 -5.12 -4.31
N MET A 47 -2.13 -4.68 -3.52
CA MET A 47 -2.88 -3.46 -3.75
C MET A 47 -2.88 -2.63 -2.48
N ALA A 48 -2.86 -1.31 -2.65
CA ALA A 48 -2.92 -0.32 -1.59
C ALA A 48 -3.75 0.86 -2.12
N TYR A 49 -4.90 1.13 -1.50
CA TYR A 49 -5.78 2.22 -1.94
C TYR A 49 -5.73 3.42 -0.98
N GLU A 50 -5.11 4.51 -1.43
CA GLU A 50 -4.92 5.74 -0.66
C GLU A 50 -5.96 6.82 -1.03
N GLY A 51 -7.24 6.57 -0.76
CA GLY A 51 -8.32 7.47 -1.19
C GLY A 51 -8.21 8.92 -0.68
N HIS A 52 -7.59 9.12 0.48
CA HIS A 52 -7.35 10.46 1.07
C HIS A 52 -6.15 11.20 0.48
N VAL A 53 -5.26 10.50 -0.24
CA VAL A 53 -4.13 11.10 -0.98
C VAL A 53 -4.49 11.25 -2.45
N ALA A 54 -5.18 10.27 -3.04
CA ALA A 54 -5.56 10.24 -4.45
C ALA A 54 -6.55 11.35 -4.87
N SER A 55 -7.29 11.92 -3.92
CA SER A 55 -8.27 12.99 -4.17
C SER A 55 -7.70 14.39 -3.96
N VAL A 56 -6.39 14.51 -3.71
CA VAL A 56 -5.70 15.79 -3.49
C VAL A 56 -5.14 16.29 -4.82
N PRO A 57 -5.78 17.24 -5.51
CA PRO A 57 -5.18 17.86 -6.68
C PRO A 57 -3.89 18.60 -6.26
N ASP A 58 -2.78 18.30 -6.95
CA ASP A 58 -1.55 19.08 -6.84
C ASP A 58 -1.82 20.51 -7.35
N GLY A 59 -1.44 21.52 -6.57
CA GLY A 59 -1.49 22.92 -7.00
C GLY A 59 -2.51 23.84 -6.31
N GLU A 60 -3.28 23.34 -5.34
CA GLU A 60 -4.08 24.26 -4.50
C GLU A 60 -3.16 25.20 -3.68
N VAL A 61 -3.45 26.49 -3.80
CA VAL A 61 -2.78 27.58 -3.07
C VAL A 61 -3.56 27.95 -1.81
N GLY A 62 -2.86 28.50 -0.81
CA GLY A 62 -3.46 28.89 0.47
C GLY A 62 -3.53 27.76 1.51
N PRO A 63 -4.25 27.97 2.63
CA PRO A 63 -4.24 27.09 3.80
C PRO A 63 -4.62 25.64 3.49
N VAL A 64 -5.61 25.44 2.61
CA VAL A 64 -6.10 24.11 2.22
C VAL A 64 -5.00 23.30 1.52
N GLY A 65 -4.24 23.92 0.61
CA GLY A 65 -3.11 23.29 -0.07
C GLY A 65 -1.95 22.93 0.87
N ILE A 66 -1.72 23.73 1.91
CA ILE A 66 -0.72 23.43 2.95
C ILE A 66 -1.13 22.20 3.74
N VAL A 67 -2.39 22.13 4.20
CA VAL A 67 -2.92 20.98 4.94
C VAL A 67 -2.88 19.70 4.10
N LYS A 68 -3.24 19.79 2.81
CA LYS A 68 -3.20 18.68 1.86
C LYS A 68 -1.78 18.15 1.63
N ARG A 69 -0.79 19.04 1.43
CA ARG A 69 0.62 18.64 1.32
C ARG A 69 1.13 17.99 2.60
N TRP A 70 0.80 18.56 3.76
CA TRP A 70 1.14 17.98 5.05
C TRP A 70 0.54 16.58 5.23
N LEU A 71 -0.74 16.39 4.85
CA LEU A 71 -1.42 15.10 4.93
C LEU A 71 -0.76 14.05 4.01
N ARG A 72 -0.40 14.44 2.79
CA ARG A 72 0.35 13.58 1.86
C ARG A 72 1.71 13.18 2.44
N THR A 73 2.50 14.14 2.91
CA THR A 73 3.82 13.87 3.52
C THR A 73 3.67 12.92 4.71
N LYS A 74 2.73 13.17 5.61
CA LYS A 74 2.48 12.30 6.77
C LYS A 74 2.02 10.91 6.37
N SER A 75 1.15 10.81 5.37
CA SER A 75 0.72 9.52 4.82
C SER A 75 1.90 8.75 4.25
N MET A 76 2.78 9.41 3.49
CA MET A 76 3.96 8.76 2.90
C MET A 76 5.00 8.33 3.94
N GLU A 77 5.25 9.16 4.96
CA GLU A 77 6.15 8.83 6.08
C GLU A 77 5.69 7.59 6.86
N ASP A 78 4.37 7.46 7.07
CA ASP A 78 3.78 6.31 7.78
C ASP A 78 3.67 5.06 6.88
N LEU A 79 3.17 5.24 5.66
CA LEU A 79 2.81 4.14 4.76
C LEU A 79 4.02 3.53 4.05
N ALA A 80 5.02 4.32 3.66
CA ALA A 80 6.11 3.79 2.83
C ALA A 80 6.93 2.68 3.52
N PRO A 81 7.36 2.83 4.80
CA PRO A 81 8.11 1.78 5.49
C PRO A 81 7.26 0.52 5.70
N ARG A 82 6.01 0.69 6.16
CA ARG A 82 5.09 -0.43 6.41
C ARG A 82 4.74 -1.17 5.13
N ARG A 83 4.43 -0.45 4.05
CA ARG A 83 4.15 -1.01 2.73
C ARG A 83 5.33 -1.83 2.22
N LYS A 84 6.56 -1.31 2.36
CA LYS A 84 7.77 -2.04 1.99
C LYS A 84 7.88 -3.37 2.75
N ALA A 85 7.69 -3.34 4.07
CA ALA A 85 7.72 -4.56 4.89
C ALA A 85 6.61 -5.55 4.51
N CYS A 86 5.40 -5.07 4.20
CA CYS A 86 4.30 -5.90 3.69
C CYS A 86 4.63 -6.56 2.34
N ILE A 87 5.27 -5.83 1.42
CA ILE A 87 5.71 -6.37 0.12
C ILE A 87 6.76 -7.46 0.33
N GLU A 88 7.76 -7.20 1.16
CA GLU A 88 8.81 -8.16 1.50
C GLU A 88 8.21 -9.42 2.15
N ALA A 89 7.21 -9.27 3.02
CA ALA A 89 6.49 -10.39 3.63
C ALA A 89 5.76 -11.25 2.60
N ALA A 90 5.04 -10.66 1.66
CA ALA A 90 4.37 -11.40 0.58
C ALA A 90 5.37 -12.09 -0.37
N GLN A 91 6.51 -11.44 -0.65
CA GLN A 91 7.55 -11.96 -1.55
C GLN A 91 8.25 -13.22 -1.02
N LYS A 92 8.17 -13.50 0.29
CA LYS A 92 8.63 -14.78 0.86
C LYS A 92 7.85 -15.99 0.32
N TYR A 93 6.62 -15.78 -0.15
CA TYR A 93 5.70 -16.85 -0.53
C TYR A 93 5.31 -16.85 -2.01
N ALA A 94 5.47 -15.71 -2.70
CA ALA A 94 5.11 -15.59 -4.11
C ALA A 94 5.96 -14.55 -4.85
N ASP A 95 6.17 -14.78 -6.15
CA ASP A 95 6.75 -13.78 -7.04
C ASP A 95 5.64 -12.80 -7.48
N LEU A 96 5.68 -11.57 -6.95
CA LEU A 96 4.64 -10.57 -7.21
C LEU A 96 4.84 -9.96 -8.60
N GLU A 97 3.89 -10.21 -9.51
CA GLU A 97 3.87 -9.66 -10.86
C GLU A 97 3.52 -8.16 -10.87
N PHE A 98 2.77 -7.67 -9.88
CA PHE A 98 2.44 -6.25 -9.77
C PHE A 98 2.23 -5.78 -8.32
N ILE A 99 2.40 -4.47 -8.14
CA ILE A 99 2.08 -3.75 -6.90
C ILE A 99 1.35 -2.47 -7.30
N ASN A 100 0.12 -2.30 -6.83
CA ASN A 100 -0.71 -1.14 -7.14
C ASN A 100 -0.88 -0.26 -5.89
N GLY A 101 -0.62 1.04 -6.01
CA GLY A 101 -0.75 2.03 -4.93
C GLY A 101 -0.16 3.39 -5.32
N ALA A 102 -0.62 4.48 -4.68
CA ALA A 102 -0.37 5.86 -5.09
C ALA A 102 1.04 6.38 -4.72
N GLU A 103 2.06 5.72 -5.24
CA GLU A 103 3.31 6.31 -5.76
C GLU A 103 4.08 5.13 -6.37
N PRO A 104 4.89 5.34 -7.42
CA PRO A 104 5.62 4.25 -8.03
C PRO A 104 6.67 3.79 -7.01
N ALA A 105 6.38 2.71 -6.29
CA ALA A 105 7.45 1.78 -5.97
C ALA A 105 8.09 1.48 -7.31
N ARG A 106 9.22 2.13 -7.60
CA ARG A 106 10.03 1.80 -8.76
C ARG A 106 10.54 0.41 -8.47
N LEU A 107 9.74 -0.60 -8.81
CA LEU A 107 10.22 -1.95 -8.97
C LEU A 107 11.47 -1.83 -9.85
N PRO A 108 12.57 -2.51 -9.52
CA PRO A 108 13.75 -2.49 -10.38
C PRO A 108 13.30 -2.76 -11.83
N ARG A 109 13.96 -2.16 -12.82
CA ARG A 109 13.54 -2.31 -14.24
C ARG A 109 13.49 -3.77 -14.72
N ALA A 110 14.03 -4.71 -13.95
CA ALA A 110 14.00 -6.15 -14.19
C ALA A 110 12.62 -6.84 -14.01
N TRP A 111 11.63 -6.16 -13.43
CA TRP A 111 10.38 -6.80 -12.98
C TRP A 111 9.16 -6.53 -13.88
N MET A 112 9.31 -5.73 -14.95
CA MET A 112 8.29 -5.62 -16.01
C MET A 112 8.46 -6.75 -17.05
N LYS A 113 8.30 -8.02 -16.63
CA LYS A 113 8.15 -9.09 -17.62
C LYS A 113 6.74 -9.06 -18.17
N ALA A 114 6.58 -8.38 -19.29
CA ALA A 114 5.47 -8.61 -20.20
C ALA A 114 5.46 -10.10 -20.58
N ARG A 115 4.33 -10.77 -20.33
CA ARG A 115 3.89 -11.92 -21.13
C ARG A 115 2.74 -11.45 -21.99
#